data_AF-A0A5B8UAW3-F1
#
_entry.id   AF-A0A5B8UAW3-F1
#
_cell.length_a   1.000
_cell.length_b   1.000
_cell.length_c   1.000
_cell.angle_alpha   90.00
_cell.angle_beta   90.00
_cell.angle_gamma   90.00
#
_symmetry.space_group_name_H-M   'P 1'
#
loop_
_entity.id
_entity.type
_entity.pdbx_description
1 polymer ?
#
loop_
_entity_poly.entity_id
_entity_poly.type
_entity_poly.pdbx_seq_one_letter_code
_entity_poly.pdbx_strand_id
1 'polypeptide(L)'
;MPPCTRPRVTRPVMRLAAAAAVLVLAGCGSAAAGHRTPAAQAAAHQAAGTATATSCPAAVAGELRTIAQRIYRQAAAGRNVVSARRRLARSQALARAVYAGDPAATMAALHPLLKNQIHRIRITRGVHLLADVGHSPAPAPVHGLIRDPAGHPVGRYVMSVTSDAAIAGITRTVTGADVVMGPHAHGTASFAATAYPSGPMRVALVIGQGAQVRCGATPAATRGEVVRSAGLRLLASETGGAQARRVLRHVATDRGFLHAVAANDPVALRAAIIRFFRQRTLHVVRIRAVAADGRLVGDVGGPYVLAPASRTLRTTSGHVLGRVTLSVQDDTGYIKLMHRFTGAGVVLRGPAGLVPGSVALHGPGLRTVHLTAPAFPSGRLAVALQLRG
;
A
#
# COMPACT_ATOMS: atom_id res chain seq x y z
N MET A 1 55.40 1.69 18.16
CA MET A 1 54.13 0.94 18.06
C MET A 1 53.75 0.82 16.59
N PRO A 2 53.93 -0.35 15.96
CA PRO A 2 53.58 -0.57 14.56
C PRO A 2 52.07 -0.86 14.37
N PRO A 3 51.50 -0.54 13.20
CA PRO A 3 50.06 -0.63 12.94
C PRO A 3 49.58 -2.04 12.58
N CYS A 4 48.45 -2.44 13.18
CA CYS A 4 47.70 -3.66 12.88
C CYS A 4 47.05 -3.62 11.49
N THR A 5 47.50 -4.51 10.61
CA THR A 5 46.85 -4.84 9.33
C THR A 5 45.75 -5.90 9.54
N ARG A 6 44.53 -5.63 9.06
CA ARG A 6 43.41 -6.59 9.08
C ARG A 6 43.39 -7.42 7.78
N PRO A 7 43.05 -8.72 7.83
CA PRO A 7 43.01 -9.57 6.64
C PRO A 7 41.73 -9.36 5.82
N ARG A 8 41.89 -9.42 4.49
CA ARG A 8 40.83 -9.47 3.48
C ARG A 8 40.13 -10.84 3.53
N VAL A 9 38.81 -10.84 3.74
CA VAL A 9 37.97 -12.02 3.55
C VAL A 9 37.42 -12.00 2.12
N THR A 10 37.93 -12.89 1.27
CA THR A 10 37.38 -13.22 -0.04
C THR A 10 36.13 -14.08 0.13
N ARG A 11 35.01 -13.69 -0.48
CA ARG A 11 33.77 -14.49 -0.53
C ARG A 11 33.76 -15.36 -1.79
N PRO A 12 33.34 -16.64 -1.70
CA PRO A 12 33.28 -17.53 -2.84
C PRO A 12 32.09 -17.21 -3.75
N VAL A 13 32.34 -17.33 -5.06
CA VAL A 13 31.33 -17.32 -6.13
C VAL A 13 30.71 -18.70 -6.20
N MET A 14 29.41 -18.82 -5.96
CA MET A 14 28.67 -20.07 -6.11
C MET A 14 27.76 -19.96 -7.33
N ARG A 15 28.14 -20.70 -8.39
CA ARG A 15 27.34 -21.00 -9.58
C ARG A 15 26.60 -22.32 -9.34
N LEU A 16 25.31 -22.39 -9.66
CA LEU A 16 24.51 -23.59 -9.96
C LEU A 16 23.08 -23.11 -10.26
N ALA A 17 22.28 -23.68 -11.15
CA ALA A 17 22.41 -24.48 -12.35
C ALA A 17 20.98 -24.49 -12.94
N ALA A 18 20.86 -24.39 -14.25
CA ALA A 18 19.58 -24.49 -14.96
C ALA A 18 19.14 -25.95 -15.02
N ALA A 19 17.86 -26.23 -14.74
CA ALA A 19 17.22 -27.50 -15.07
C ALA A 19 16.01 -27.19 -15.95
N ALA A 20 16.10 -27.62 -17.20
CA ALA A 20 15.02 -27.66 -18.17
C ALA A 20 14.17 -28.92 -17.91
N ALA A 21 12.84 -28.76 -17.95
CA ALA A 21 11.91 -29.89 -17.98
C ALA A 21 11.04 -29.75 -19.24
N VAL A 22 11.27 -30.68 -20.16
CA VAL A 22 10.46 -30.97 -21.35
C VAL A 22 9.25 -31.78 -20.90
N LEU A 23 8.06 -31.44 -21.37
CA LEU A 23 6.89 -32.30 -21.28
C LEU A 23 6.12 -32.22 -22.61
N VAL A 24 6.26 -33.30 -23.38
CA VAL A 24 5.48 -33.66 -24.56
C VAL A 24 4.29 -34.48 -24.08
N LEU A 25 3.06 -34.07 -24.44
CA LEU A 25 1.94 -34.99 -24.56
C LEU A 25 1.09 -34.58 -25.76
N ALA A 26 1.16 -35.42 -26.80
CA ALA A 26 0.25 -35.47 -27.92
C ALA A 26 -1.05 -36.18 -27.49
N GLY A 27 -2.17 -35.75 -28.04
CA GLY A 27 -3.47 -36.40 -27.90
C GLY A 27 -4.40 -35.94 -29.01
N CYS A 28 -4.42 -36.68 -30.10
CA CYS A 28 -5.39 -36.58 -31.19
C CYS A 28 -6.75 -37.11 -30.73
N GLY A 29 -7.83 -36.40 -31.06
CA GLY A 29 -9.21 -36.85 -30.87
C GLY A 29 -10.10 -36.25 -31.95
N SER A 30 -10.58 -37.12 -32.83
CA SER A 30 -11.24 -36.84 -34.11
C SER A 30 -12.65 -36.26 -34.00
N ALA A 31 -13.04 -35.63 -35.10
CA ALA A 31 -14.28 -34.92 -35.35
C ALA A 31 -15.55 -35.80 -35.29
N ALA A 32 -16.63 -35.21 -34.77
CA ALA A 32 -18.00 -35.58 -35.10
C ALA A 32 -18.70 -34.35 -35.70
N ALA A 33 -18.88 -34.35 -37.01
CA ALA A 33 -19.64 -33.35 -37.76
C ALA A 33 -21.14 -33.62 -37.56
N GLY A 34 -21.75 -32.97 -36.57
CA GLY A 34 -23.21 -32.89 -36.44
C GLY A 34 -23.75 -31.71 -37.25
N HIS A 35 -24.50 -31.99 -38.31
CA HIS A 35 -25.31 -31.00 -39.04
C HIS A 35 -26.23 -30.25 -38.08
N ARG A 36 -25.97 -28.95 -37.85
CA ARG A 36 -26.87 -28.06 -37.13
C ARG A 36 -27.84 -27.42 -38.12
N THR A 37 -29.13 -27.65 -37.90
CA THR A 37 -30.24 -27.00 -38.61
C THR A 37 -30.19 -25.47 -38.46
N PRO A 38 -30.43 -24.67 -39.52
CA PRO A 38 -30.34 -23.21 -39.50
C PRO A 38 -31.22 -22.50 -38.44
N ALA A 39 -32.30 -23.14 -38.00
CA ALA A 39 -33.23 -22.58 -37.02
C ALA A 39 -32.65 -22.47 -35.59
N ALA A 40 -31.68 -23.30 -35.22
CA ALA A 40 -31.08 -23.28 -33.88
C ALA A 40 -29.99 -22.20 -33.72
N GLN A 41 -29.38 -21.74 -34.81
CA GLN A 41 -28.41 -20.63 -34.77
C GLN A 41 -29.09 -19.26 -34.71
N ALA A 42 -30.31 -19.11 -35.23
CA ALA A 42 -31.09 -17.89 -35.11
C ALA A 42 -31.56 -17.63 -33.66
N ALA A 43 -31.97 -18.68 -32.93
CA ALA A 43 -32.38 -18.58 -31.52
C ALA A 43 -31.18 -18.34 -30.57
N ALA A 44 -30.00 -18.90 -30.86
CA ALA A 44 -28.79 -18.66 -30.07
C ALA A 44 -28.21 -17.24 -30.26
N HIS A 45 -28.46 -16.60 -31.40
CA HIS A 45 -28.09 -15.19 -31.62
C HIS A 45 -29.07 -14.19 -31.01
N GLN A 46 -30.34 -14.57 -30.78
CA GLN A 46 -31.32 -13.71 -30.10
C GLN A 46 -31.31 -13.88 -28.57
N ALA A 47 -30.91 -15.05 -28.04
CA ALA A 47 -30.76 -15.25 -26.59
C ALA A 47 -29.47 -14.66 -25.99
N ALA A 48 -28.51 -14.25 -26.83
CA ALA A 48 -27.33 -13.48 -26.39
C ALA A 48 -27.61 -11.97 -26.25
N GLY A 49 -28.80 -11.52 -26.68
CA GLY A 49 -29.22 -10.12 -26.68
C GLY A 49 -30.02 -9.72 -25.45
N THR A 50 -29.46 -9.86 -24.24
CA THR A 50 -29.93 -9.13 -23.04
C THR A 50 -28.92 -9.16 -21.89
N ALA A 51 -27.63 -9.35 -22.17
CA ALA A 51 -26.60 -8.84 -21.27
C ALA A 51 -26.68 -7.31 -21.32
N THR A 52 -27.50 -6.73 -20.44
CA THR A 52 -27.66 -5.27 -20.30
C THR A 52 -26.27 -4.67 -20.25
N ALA A 53 -25.90 -3.96 -21.32
CA ALA A 53 -24.60 -3.33 -21.44
C ALA A 53 -24.42 -2.49 -20.17
N THR A 54 -23.51 -2.90 -19.30
CA THR A 54 -23.30 -2.20 -18.03
C THR A 54 -22.95 -0.76 -18.36
N SER A 55 -23.81 0.18 -17.95
CA SER A 55 -23.58 1.59 -18.19
C SER A 55 -22.24 2.01 -17.59
N CYS A 56 -21.58 3.01 -18.18
CA CYS A 56 -20.30 3.47 -17.65
C CYS A 56 -20.36 3.83 -16.14
N PRO A 57 -21.39 4.56 -15.64
CA PRO A 57 -21.50 4.83 -14.21
C PRO A 57 -21.53 3.56 -13.35
N ALA A 58 -22.26 2.52 -13.78
CA ALA A 58 -22.29 1.24 -13.09
C ALA A 58 -20.92 0.53 -13.10
N ALA A 59 -20.20 0.57 -14.23
CA ALA A 59 -18.85 0.00 -14.31
C ALA A 59 -17.84 0.75 -13.41
N VAL A 60 -17.90 2.09 -13.36
CA VAL A 60 -17.08 2.92 -12.46
C VAL A 60 -17.41 2.60 -11.00
N ALA A 61 -18.69 2.62 -10.63
CA ALA A 61 -19.13 2.32 -9.27
C ALA A 61 -18.71 0.91 -8.82
N GLY A 62 -18.85 -0.08 -9.71
CA GLY A 62 -18.44 -1.47 -9.46
C GLY A 62 -16.94 -1.62 -9.21
N GLU A 63 -16.10 -0.94 -9.98
CA GLU A 63 -14.64 -1.02 -9.81
C GLU A 63 -14.16 -0.25 -8.57
N LEU A 64 -14.69 0.95 -8.31
CA LEU A 64 -14.35 1.71 -7.09
C LEU A 64 -14.75 0.93 -5.82
N ARG A 65 -15.91 0.25 -5.83
CA ARG A 65 -16.31 -0.67 -4.76
C ARG A 65 -15.31 -1.81 -4.59
N THR A 66 -14.84 -2.41 -5.67
CA THR A 66 -13.85 -3.50 -5.65
C THR A 66 -12.54 -3.05 -5.02
N ILE A 67 -12.06 -1.86 -5.37
CA ILE A 67 -10.88 -1.25 -4.76
C ILE A 67 -11.08 -1.03 -3.25
N ALA A 68 -12.20 -0.43 -2.84
CA ALA A 68 -12.52 -0.20 -1.43
C ALA A 68 -12.63 -1.51 -0.63
N GLN A 69 -13.24 -2.55 -1.21
CA GLN A 69 -13.30 -3.89 -0.62
C GLN A 69 -11.91 -4.51 -0.45
N ARG A 70 -10.99 -4.30 -1.39
CA ARG A 70 -9.60 -4.76 -1.26
C ARG A 70 -8.88 -4.02 -0.13
N ILE A 71 -9.05 -2.70 -0.03
CA ILE A 71 -8.50 -1.91 1.09
C ILE A 71 -9.03 -2.46 2.44
N TYR A 72 -10.34 -2.67 2.56
CA TYR A 72 -10.95 -3.26 3.75
C TYR A 72 -10.42 -4.67 4.06
N ARG A 73 -10.29 -5.55 3.06
CA ARG A 73 -9.72 -6.89 3.25
C ARG A 73 -8.27 -6.85 3.73
N GLN A 74 -7.49 -5.85 3.35
CA GLN A 74 -6.13 -5.68 3.87
C GLN A 74 -6.12 -5.31 5.36
N ALA A 75 -7.13 -4.57 5.82
CA ALA A 75 -7.33 -4.33 7.24
C ALA A 75 -7.77 -5.59 7.99
N ALA A 76 -8.53 -6.49 7.34
CA ALA A 76 -9.04 -7.72 7.95
C ALA A 76 -8.02 -8.88 7.97
N ALA A 77 -7.20 -9.00 6.93
CA ALA A 77 -6.35 -10.18 6.71
C ALA A 77 -4.97 -9.87 6.11
N GLY A 78 -4.62 -8.59 5.97
CA GLY A 78 -3.36 -8.18 5.35
C GLY A 78 -2.13 -8.51 6.20
N ARG A 79 -0.94 -8.20 5.64
CA ARG A 79 0.36 -8.47 6.28
C ARG A 79 0.49 -7.87 7.69
N ASN A 80 -0.12 -6.71 7.94
CA ASN A 80 -0.11 -6.08 9.26
C ASN A 80 -0.89 -6.91 10.28
N VAL A 81 -2.05 -7.46 9.90
CA VAL A 81 -2.83 -8.39 10.72
C VAL A 81 -2.02 -9.64 11.02
N VAL A 82 -1.44 -10.27 10.00
CA VAL A 82 -0.63 -11.48 10.16
C VAL A 82 0.54 -11.22 11.11
N SER A 83 1.25 -10.10 10.94
CA SER A 83 2.34 -9.69 11.83
C SER A 83 1.86 -9.46 13.26
N ALA A 84 0.74 -8.76 13.46
CA ALA A 84 0.16 -8.50 14.78
C ALA A 84 -0.24 -9.80 15.49
N ARG A 85 -0.96 -10.70 14.80
CA ARG A 85 -1.33 -12.03 15.32
C ARG A 85 -0.09 -12.81 15.74
N ARG A 86 0.95 -12.83 14.92
CA ARG A 86 2.20 -13.55 15.20
C ARG A 86 2.97 -12.94 16.38
N ARG A 87 2.86 -11.64 16.65
CA ARG A 87 3.44 -11.01 17.84
C ARG A 87 2.68 -11.40 19.11
N LEU A 88 1.35 -11.30 19.08
CA LEU A 88 0.50 -11.69 20.21
C LEU A 88 0.72 -13.18 20.56
N ALA A 89 0.70 -14.05 19.55
CA ALA A 89 0.88 -15.50 19.73
C ALA A 89 2.25 -15.90 20.28
N ARG A 90 3.31 -15.11 20.02
CA ARG A 90 4.68 -15.41 20.49
C ARG A 90 5.01 -14.78 21.84
N SER A 91 4.10 -13.99 22.43
CA SER A 91 4.37 -13.31 23.69
C SER A 91 4.07 -14.22 24.88
N GLN A 92 5.10 -14.88 25.42
CA GLN A 92 4.99 -15.70 26.64
C GLN A 92 4.58 -14.86 27.86
N ALA A 93 5.04 -13.61 27.96
CA ALA A 93 4.64 -12.71 29.03
C ALA A 93 3.13 -12.44 29.01
N LEU A 94 2.57 -12.17 27.82
CA LEU A 94 1.14 -11.97 27.66
C LEU A 94 0.36 -13.24 27.99
N ALA A 95 0.81 -14.40 27.49
CA ALA A 95 0.15 -15.68 27.78
C ALA A 95 0.10 -16.00 29.28
N ARG A 96 1.22 -15.81 30.00
CA ARG A 96 1.27 -16.02 31.45
C ARG A 96 0.36 -15.07 32.22
N ALA A 97 0.36 -13.77 31.88
CA ALA A 97 -0.50 -12.80 32.52
C ALA A 97 -2.00 -13.11 32.31
N VAL A 98 -2.36 -13.51 31.09
CA VAL A 98 -3.73 -13.91 30.75
C VAL A 98 -4.11 -15.20 31.47
N TYR A 99 -3.22 -16.19 31.54
CA TYR A 99 -3.44 -17.42 32.31
C TYR A 99 -3.55 -17.17 33.81
N ALA A 100 -2.86 -16.18 34.35
CA ALA A 100 -3.02 -15.76 35.74
C ALA A 100 -4.36 -15.01 35.98
N GLY A 101 -4.97 -14.49 34.91
CA GLY A 101 -6.17 -13.66 35.02
C GLY A 101 -5.89 -12.27 35.59
N ASP A 102 -4.66 -11.77 35.46
CA ASP A 102 -4.21 -10.48 36.00
C ASP A 102 -4.34 -9.37 34.95
N PRO A 103 -5.27 -8.39 35.11
CA PRO A 103 -5.44 -7.29 34.16
C PRO A 103 -4.22 -6.36 34.07
N ALA A 104 -3.56 -6.06 35.20
CA ALA A 104 -2.43 -5.14 35.25
C ALA A 104 -1.21 -5.75 34.54
N ALA A 105 -0.90 -7.01 34.83
CA ALA A 105 0.16 -7.74 34.13
C ALA A 105 -0.17 -7.93 32.64
N THR A 106 -1.44 -8.16 32.29
CA THR A 106 -1.89 -8.27 30.90
C THR A 106 -1.63 -6.97 30.15
N MET A 107 -2.00 -5.82 30.73
CA MET A 107 -1.76 -4.51 30.16
C MET A 107 -0.26 -4.19 30.00
N ALA A 108 0.54 -4.48 31.02
CA ALA A 108 2.00 -4.31 30.97
C ALA A 108 2.65 -5.14 29.86
N ALA A 109 2.26 -6.43 29.74
CA ALA A 109 2.75 -7.32 28.70
C ALA A 109 2.26 -6.95 27.29
N LEU A 110 1.07 -6.34 27.19
CA LEU A 110 0.47 -5.92 25.93
C LEU A 110 1.12 -4.65 25.36
N HIS A 111 1.44 -3.67 26.21
CA HIS A 111 1.98 -2.36 25.78
C HIS A 111 3.11 -2.43 24.73
N PRO A 112 4.19 -3.22 24.91
CA PRO A 112 5.27 -3.30 23.91
C PRO A 112 4.84 -3.94 22.58
N LEU A 113 3.71 -4.67 22.54
CA LEU A 113 3.18 -5.36 21.37
C LEU A 113 2.30 -4.46 20.48
N LEU A 114 1.78 -3.36 21.04
CA LEU A 114 0.86 -2.44 20.37
C LEU A 114 1.52 -1.55 19.30
N LYS A 115 2.85 -1.52 19.25
CA LYS A 115 3.66 -0.63 18.40
C LYS A 115 3.06 -0.43 16.99
N ASN A 116 2.51 0.77 16.77
CA ASN A 116 2.02 1.37 15.52
C ASN A 116 1.15 0.50 14.60
N GLN A 117 0.56 -0.58 15.11
CA GLN A 117 -0.10 -1.57 14.24
C GLN A 117 -1.36 -2.18 14.85
N ILE A 118 -1.68 -1.92 16.12
CA ILE A 118 -2.94 -2.36 16.74
C ILE A 118 -3.62 -1.10 17.26
N HIS A 119 -4.74 -0.73 16.64
CA HIS A 119 -5.50 0.48 16.99
C HIS A 119 -6.54 0.22 18.08
N ARG A 120 -7.10 -0.99 18.10
CA ARG A 120 -8.05 -1.45 19.11
C ARG A 120 -7.74 -2.90 19.44
N ILE A 121 -7.75 -3.26 20.72
CA ILE A 121 -7.69 -4.66 21.14
C ILE A 121 -8.41 -4.86 22.47
N ARG A 122 -9.21 -5.92 22.53
CA ARG A 122 -9.80 -6.45 23.75
C ARG A 122 -9.28 -7.85 24.01
N ILE A 123 -8.89 -8.13 25.24
CA ILE A 123 -8.43 -9.46 25.69
C ILE A 123 -9.32 -9.93 26.83
N THR A 124 -9.82 -11.16 26.71
CA THR A 124 -10.66 -11.80 27.73
C THR A 124 -10.17 -13.18 28.13
N ARG A 125 -10.50 -13.59 29.35
CA ARG A 125 -10.40 -14.98 29.82
C ARG A 125 -11.77 -15.40 30.35
N GLY A 126 -12.43 -16.31 29.64
CA GLY A 126 -13.85 -16.57 29.87
C GLY A 126 -14.66 -15.28 29.74
N VAL A 127 -15.39 -14.91 30.80
CA VAL A 127 -16.18 -13.67 30.87
C VAL A 127 -15.37 -12.46 31.35
N HIS A 128 -14.17 -12.66 31.91
CA HIS A 128 -13.39 -11.59 32.51
C HIS A 128 -12.62 -10.80 31.45
N LEU A 129 -12.78 -9.48 31.47
CA LEU A 129 -12.00 -8.54 30.67
C LEU A 129 -10.66 -8.27 31.35
N LEU A 130 -9.55 -8.55 30.64
CA LEU A 130 -8.21 -8.35 31.17
C LEU A 130 -7.51 -7.12 30.58
N ALA A 131 -7.82 -6.76 29.34
CA ALA A 131 -7.31 -5.55 28.71
C ALA A 131 -8.28 -5.02 27.66
N ASP A 132 -8.43 -3.70 27.59
CA ASP A 132 -9.17 -3.00 26.55
C ASP A 132 -8.41 -1.73 26.15
N VAL A 133 -7.91 -1.69 24.92
CA VAL A 133 -7.04 -0.60 24.44
C VAL A 133 -7.59 -0.02 23.14
N GLY A 134 -7.57 1.31 23.03
CA GLY A 134 -8.20 2.10 21.95
C GLY A 134 -9.62 2.52 22.32
N HIS A 135 -10.22 3.51 21.66
CA HIS A 135 -11.59 3.96 21.99
C HIS A 135 -12.48 4.14 20.75
N SER A 136 -11.90 4.24 19.56
CA SER A 136 -12.66 4.41 18.32
C SER A 136 -13.24 3.09 17.81
N PRO A 137 -14.40 3.13 17.13
CA PRO A 137 -14.86 2.01 16.30
C PRO A 137 -13.75 1.56 15.37
N ALA A 138 -13.50 0.26 15.37
CA ALA A 138 -12.36 -0.32 14.68
C ALA A 138 -12.86 -1.29 13.61
N PRO A 139 -12.82 -0.90 12.33
CA PRO A 139 -13.30 -1.74 11.24
C PRO A 139 -12.41 -2.99 11.10
N ALA A 140 -12.97 -4.02 10.49
CA ALA A 140 -12.30 -5.28 10.19
C ALA A 140 -11.71 -5.98 11.44
N PRO A 141 -12.53 -6.27 12.46
CA PRO A 141 -12.05 -6.95 13.65
C PRO A 141 -11.54 -8.36 13.32
N VAL A 142 -10.48 -8.75 14.03
CA VAL A 142 -9.82 -10.03 13.89
C VAL A 142 -9.80 -10.72 15.24
N HIS A 143 -10.35 -11.92 15.27
CA HIS A 143 -10.43 -12.76 16.46
C HIS A 143 -9.23 -13.69 16.53
N GLY A 144 -8.80 -14.02 17.75
CA GLY A 144 -7.82 -15.06 17.96
C GLY A 144 -7.76 -15.53 19.41
N LEU A 145 -6.87 -16.51 19.62
CA LEU A 145 -6.63 -17.13 20.92
C LEU A 145 -5.23 -16.78 21.39
N ILE A 146 -5.10 -16.58 22.70
CA ILE A 146 -3.82 -16.53 23.40
C ILE A 146 -3.57 -17.93 23.92
N ARG A 147 -2.38 -18.47 23.66
CA ARG A 147 -2.00 -19.84 24.03
C ARG A 147 -0.82 -19.81 25.00
N ASP A 148 -0.81 -20.72 25.95
CA ASP A 148 0.35 -20.97 26.81
C ASP A 148 1.51 -21.63 26.01
N PRO A 149 2.70 -21.85 26.62
CA PRO A 149 3.81 -22.53 25.96
C PRO A 149 3.52 -23.98 25.53
N ALA A 150 2.55 -24.65 26.16
CA ALA A 150 2.11 -25.99 25.81
C ALA A 150 1.05 -26.00 24.68
N GLY A 151 0.59 -24.81 24.25
CA GLY A 151 -0.38 -24.64 23.17
C GLY A 151 -1.83 -24.58 23.62
N HIS A 152 -2.13 -24.69 24.92
CA HIS A 152 -3.50 -24.61 25.43
C HIS A 152 -4.03 -23.18 25.35
N PRO A 153 -5.30 -22.98 24.95
CA PRO A 153 -5.90 -21.65 24.92
C PRO A 153 -6.14 -21.12 26.34
N VAL A 154 -5.54 -19.99 26.68
CA VAL A 154 -5.65 -19.33 27.99
C VAL A 154 -6.50 -18.06 27.97
N GLY A 155 -6.77 -17.53 26.78
CA GLY A 155 -7.65 -16.38 26.60
C GLY A 155 -8.00 -16.14 25.14
N ARG A 156 -8.85 -15.15 24.90
CA ARG A 156 -9.30 -14.72 23.58
C ARG A 156 -8.97 -13.26 23.38
N TYR A 157 -8.78 -12.86 22.13
CA TYR A 157 -8.68 -11.46 21.79
C TYR A 157 -9.52 -11.12 20.56
N VAL A 158 -9.96 -9.86 20.51
CA VAL A 158 -10.49 -9.20 19.31
C VAL A 158 -9.62 -7.97 19.09
N MET A 159 -9.05 -7.81 17.90
CA MET A 159 -8.22 -6.65 17.58
C MET A 159 -8.53 -6.08 16.21
N SER A 160 -8.17 -4.83 15.99
CA SER A 160 -8.11 -4.22 14.67
C SER A 160 -6.81 -3.44 14.50
N VAL A 161 -6.28 -3.47 13.28
CA VAL A 161 -5.01 -2.85 12.91
C VAL A 161 -5.18 -1.49 12.25
N THR A 162 -6.39 -0.93 12.25
CA THR A 162 -6.70 0.37 11.63
C THR A 162 -7.92 1.00 12.28
N SER A 163 -8.07 2.33 12.15
CA SER A 163 -9.31 3.04 12.45
C SER A 163 -10.21 3.17 11.20
N ASP A 164 -11.45 3.55 11.44
CA ASP A 164 -12.42 4.02 10.44
C ASP A 164 -11.87 5.18 9.60
N ALA A 165 -11.33 6.21 10.23
CA ALA A 165 -10.74 7.37 9.59
C ALA A 165 -9.56 6.99 8.67
N ALA A 166 -8.75 6.01 9.08
CA ALA A 166 -7.64 5.53 8.27
C ALA A 166 -8.13 4.75 7.03
N ILE A 167 -9.11 3.84 7.16
CA ILE A 167 -9.70 3.15 5.99
C ILE A 167 -10.39 4.16 5.08
N ALA A 168 -11.18 5.08 5.64
CA ALA A 168 -11.90 6.10 4.88
C ALA A 168 -10.93 7.02 4.13
N GLY A 169 -9.87 7.48 4.80
CA GLY A 169 -8.84 8.35 4.22
C GLY A 169 -8.06 7.68 3.09
N ILE A 170 -7.63 6.43 3.26
CA ILE A 170 -6.94 5.68 2.19
C ILE A 170 -7.89 5.40 1.03
N THR A 171 -9.12 4.97 1.33
CA THR A 171 -10.13 4.72 0.30
C THR A 171 -10.40 5.98 -0.50
N ARG A 172 -10.69 7.11 0.15
CA ARG A 172 -10.86 8.42 -0.49
C ARG A 172 -9.66 8.82 -1.33
N THR A 173 -8.44 8.64 -0.81
CA THR A 173 -7.21 8.96 -1.55
C THR A 173 -7.10 8.17 -2.85
N VAL A 174 -7.42 6.88 -2.82
CA VAL A 174 -7.26 5.99 -3.99
C VAL A 174 -8.45 6.12 -4.95
N THR A 175 -9.67 6.14 -4.44
CA THR A 175 -10.90 6.12 -5.25
C THR A 175 -11.36 7.52 -5.67
N GLY A 176 -10.96 8.56 -4.94
CA GLY A 176 -11.50 9.91 -5.08
C GLY A 176 -12.92 10.09 -4.54
N ALA A 177 -13.55 9.01 -4.04
CA ALA A 177 -14.91 9.03 -3.52
C ALA A 177 -14.93 9.41 -2.05
N ASP A 178 -16.00 10.08 -1.63
CA ASP A 178 -16.32 10.22 -0.22
C ASP A 178 -16.71 8.86 0.36
N VAL A 179 -16.39 8.64 1.63
CA VAL A 179 -16.59 7.34 2.29
C VAL A 179 -17.37 7.54 3.56
N VAL A 180 -18.49 6.84 3.67
CA VAL A 180 -19.34 6.79 4.86
C VAL A 180 -19.30 5.38 5.41
N MET A 181 -19.11 5.24 6.72
CA MET A 181 -19.10 3.94 7.41
C MET A 181 -20.13 3.94 8.53
N GLY A 182 -20.93 2.89 8.61
CA GLY A 182 -21.96 2.77 9.64
C GLY A 182 -23.05 1.76 9.25
N PRO A 183 -23.96 1.42 10.19
CA PRO A 183 -25.04 0.46 9.93
C PRO A 183 -25.98 0.93 8.80
N HIS A 184 -26.22 2.24 8.70
CA HIS A 184 -27.10 2.87 7.71
C HIS A 184 -26.31 3.66 6.66
N ALA A 185 -25.06 3.29 6.37
CA ALA A 185 -24.30 3.98 5.33
C ALA A 185 -24.85 3.65 3.93
N HIS A 186 -25.25 4.70 3.22
CA HIS A 186 -25.76 4.65 1.84
C HIS A 186 -24.88 5.49 0.91
N GLY A 187 -24.82 5.08 -0.36
CA GLY A 187 -24.01 5.74 -1.39
C GLY A 187 -24.16 5.03 -2.74
N THR A 188 -23.57 5.63 -3.78
CA THR A 188 -23.60 5.12 -5.16
C THR A 188 -23.12 3.68 -5.27
N ALA A 189 -22.14 3.30 -4.44
CA ALA A 189 -21.74 1.92 -4.25
C ALA A 189 -21.55 1.62 -2.77
N SER A 190 -21.80 0.39 -2.35
CA SER A 190 -21.57 -0.01 -0.96
C SER A 190 -21.31 -1.50 -0.83
N PHE A 191 -20.75 -1.90 0.31
CA PHE A 191 -20.54 -3.30 0.67
C PHE A 191 -20.68 -3.52 2.17
N ALA A 192 -21.04 -4.76 2.53
CA ALA A 192 -21.12 -5.20 3.92
C ALA A 192 -19.71 -5.32 4.53
N ALA A 193 -19.61 -4.93 5.79
CA ALA A 193 -18.39 -4.95 6.58
C ALA A 193 -18.75 -5.18 8.06
N THR A 194 -17.74 -5.23 8.89
CA THR A 194 -17.86 -5.36 10.35
C THR A 194 -16.94 -4.37 11.02
N ALA A 195 -17.38 -3.80 12.13
CA ALA A 195 -16.56 -3.00 13.04
C ALA A 195 -16.72 -3.52 14.47
N TYR A 196 -15.68 -3.38 15.26
CA TYR A 196 -15.73 -3.62 16.69
C TYR A 196 -15.87 -2.29 17.45
N PRO A 197 -16.72 -2.21 18.50
CA PRO A 197 -17.58 -3.28 19.03
C PRO A 197 -18.95 -3.40 18.34
N SER A 198 -19.29 -2.48 17.43
CA SER A 198 -20.64 -2.28 16.91
C SER A 198 -21.23 -3.41 16.05
N GLY A 199 -20.41 -4.37 15.61
CA GLY A 199 -20.86 -5.51 14.81
C GLY A 199 -20.99 -5.18 13.31
N PRO A 200 -22.02 -5.70 12.63
CA PRO A 200 -22.24 -5.45 11.20
C PRO A 200 -22.33 -3.96 10.87
N MET A 201 -21.70 -3.55 9.77
CA MET A 201 -21.78 -2.21 9.23
C MET A 201 -21.74 -2.22 7.70
N ARG A 202 -21.96 -1.07 7.09
CA ARG A 202 -21.75 -0.85 5.66
C ARG A 202 -20.62 0.15 5.45
N VAL A 203 -19.85 -0.07 4.40
CA VAL A 203 -18.96 0.94 3.83
C VAL A 203 -19.59 1.41 2.53
N ALA A 204 -19.96 2.68 2.46
CA ALA A 204 -20.56 3.31 1.30
C ALA A 204 -19.61 4.32 0.67
N LEU A 205 -19.59 4.34 -0.66
CA LEU A 205 -18.87 5.29 -1.48
C LEU A 205 -19.88 6.25 -2.10
N VAL A 206 -19.66 7.55 -1.91
CA VAL A 206 -20.40 8.61 -2.60
C VAL A 206 -19.49 9.15 -3.69
N ILE A 207 -19.87 8.89 -4.95
CA ILE A 207 -19.06 9.20 -6.13
C ILE A 207 -19.36 10.64 -6.55
N GLY A 208 -18.55 11.57 -6.07
CA GLY A 208 -18.59 12.98 -6.45
C GLY A 208 -17.63 13.33 -7.60
N GLN A 209 -17.41 14.63 -7.79
CA GLN A 209 -16.53 15.18 -8.84
C GLN A 209 -15.10 14.62 -8.77
N GLY A 210 -14.54 14.44 -7.56
CA GLY A 210 -13.18 13.90 -7.36
C GLY A 210 -13.01 12.43 -7.76
N ALA A 211 -14.11 11.71 -7.96
CA ALA A 211 -14.14 10.31 -8.38
C ALA A 211 -14.51 10.14 -9.87
N GLN A 212 -14.66 11.23 -10.64
CA GLN A 212 -14.97 11.13 -12.06
C GLN A 212 -13.83 10.46 -12.84
N VAL A 213 -14.22 9.57 -13.74
CA VAL A 213 -13.32 8.79 -14.59
C VAL A 213 -13.87 8.83 -16.01
N ARG A 214 -12.98 8.93 -17.00
CA ARG A 214 -13.37 8.85 -18.41
C ARG A 214 -13.86 7.44 -18.71
N CYS A 215 -15.03 7.33 -19.30
CA CYS A 215 -15.59 6.06 -19.74
C CYS A 215 -14.78 5.52 -20.93
N GLY A 216 -14.45 4.23 -20.89
CA GLY A 216 -13.95 3.53 -22.07
C GLY A 216 -15.11 3.04 -22.95
N ALA A 217 -14.79 2.62 -24.17
CA ALA A 217 -15.77 2.06 -25.11
C ALA A 217 -16.42 0.75 -24.63
N THR A 218 -15.84 0.10 -23.60
CA THR A 218 -16.36 -1.13 -23.00
C THR A 218 -16.26 -1.06 -21.48
N PRO A 219 -17.04 -1.85 -20.72
CA PRO A 219 -16.90 -1.93 -19.27
C PRO A 219 -15.46 -2.28 -18.82
N ALA A 220 -14.78 -3.17 -19.54
CA ALA A 220 -13.39 -3.54 -19.25
C ALA A 220 -12.41 -2.37 -19.49
N ALA A 221 -12.63 -1.57 -20.54
CA ALA A 221 -11.85 -0.34 -20.75
C ALA A 221 -12.12 0.70 -19.65
N THR A 222 -13.38 0.85 -19.21
CA THR A 222 -13.74 1.72 -18.07
C THR A 222 -13.05 1.28 -16.78
N ARG A 223 -12.97 -0.02 -16.48
CA ARG A 223 -12.19 -0.52 -15.32
C ARG A 223 -10.71 -0.13 -15.42
N GLY A 224 -10.14 -0.22 -16.62
CA GLY A 224 -8.78 0.28 -16.92
C GLY A 224 -8.61 1.74 -16.54
N GLU A 225 -9.53 2.60 -16.97
CA GLU A 225 -9.49 4.03 -16.66
C GLU A 225 -9.66 4.31 -15.16
N VAL A 226 -10.49 3.54 -14.45
CA VAL A 226 -10.64 3.66 -12.98
C VAL A 226 -9.32 3.35 -12.27
N VAL A 227 -8.66 2.26 -12.67
CA VAL A 227 -7.37 1.83 -12.11
C VAL A 227 -6.26 2.84 -12.43
N ARG A 228 -6.24 3.38 -13.66
CA ARG A 228 -5.33 4.46 -14.06
C ARG A 228 -5.54 5.70 -13.19
N SER A 229 -6.79 6.11 -12.99
CA SER A 229 -7.16 7.25 -12.15
C SER A 229 -6.75 7.04 -10.68
N ALA A 230 -6.93 5.84 -10.14
CA ALA A 230 -6.44 5.47 -8.82
C ALA A 230 -4.90 5.59 -8.71
N GLY A 231 -4.17 5.13 -9.74
CA GLY A 231 -2.72 5.27 -9.81
C GLY A 231 -2.25 6.72 -9.82
N LEU A 232 -2.94 7.59 -10.56
CA LEU A 232 -2.64 9.03 -10.59
C LEU A 232 -2.94 9.72 -9.25
N ARG A 233 -4.05 9.39 -8.60
CA ARG A 233 -4.39 9.96 -7.29
C ARG A 233 -3.40 9.55 -6.21
N LEU A 234 -2.95 8.29 -6.24
CA LEU A 234 -1.90 7.83 -5.33
C LEU A 234 -0.62 8.65 -5.53
N LEU A 235 -0.14 8.83 -6.77
CA LEU A 235 1.02 9.68 -7.06
C LEU A 235 0.85 11.14 -6.62
N ALA A 236 -0.34 11.70 -6.84
CA ALA A 236 -0.64 13.07 -6.42
C ALA A 236 -0.60 13.24 -4.89
N SER A 237 -1.11 12.25 -4.15
CA SER A 237 -1.04 12.22 -2.69
C SER A 237 0.40 12.17 -2.18
N GLU A 238 1.28 11.42 -2.85
CA GLU A 238 2.70 11.34 -2.49
C GLU A 238 3.46 12.66 -2.77
N THR A 239 3.01 13.43 -3.77
CA THR A 239 3.65 14.72 -4.13
C THR A 239 3.18 15.87 -3.22
N GLY A 240 1.86 15.98 -2.99
CA GLY A 240 1.22 17.14 -2.38
C GLY A 240 0.42 16.88 -1.11
N GLY A 241 0.32 15.61 -0.68
CA GLY A 241 -0.47 15.20 0.47
C GLY A 241 0.02 15.80 1.79
N ALA A 242 -0.81 15.69 2.83
CA ALA A 242 -0.50 16.23 4.15
C ALA A 242 0.82 15.68 4.71
N GLN A 243 1.11 14.40 4.47
CA GLN A 243 2.37 13.77 4.89
C GLN A 243 3.57 14.35 4.15
N ALA A 244 3.54 14.44 2.82
CA ALA A 244 4.61 15.04 2.02
C ALA A 244 4.89 16.49 2.43
N ARG A 245 3.83 17.28 2.63
CA ARG A 245 3.95 18.66 3.12
C ARG A 245 4.53 18.73 4.54
N ARG A 246 4.15 17.82 5.44
CA ARG A 246 4.71 17.75 6.80
C ARG A 246 6.19 17.41 6.78
N VAL A 247 6.60 16.40 6.01
CA VAL A 247 8.00 15.99 5.87
C VAL A 247 8.83 17.13 5.25
N LEU A 248 8.33 17.74 4.17
CA LEU A 248 8.98 18.90 3.54
C LEU A 248 9.15 20.06 4.52
N ARG A 249 8.13 20.39 5.31
CA ARG A 249 8.24 21.42 6.34
C ARG A 249 9.33 21.07 7.35
N HIS A 250 9.31 19.84 7.88
CA HIS A 250 10.28 19.41 8.88
C HIS A 250 11.73 19.51 8.37
N VAL A 251 11.99 19.00 7.17
CA VAL A 251 13.34 19.08 6.54
C VAL A 251 13.72 20.53 6.26
N ALA A 252 12.81 21.33 5.73
CA ALA A 252 13.08 22.72 5.36
C ALA A 252 13.26 23.66 6.57
N THR A 253 12.96 23.22 7.80
CA THR A 253 13.15 23.99 9.03
C THR A 253 14.27 23.42 9.91
N ASP A 254 14.90 22.31 9.53
CA ASP A 254 15.99 21.71 10.31
C ASP A 254 17.26 22.54 10.18
N ARG A 255 17.74 23.07 11.31
CA ARG A 255 18.89 23.98 11.36
C ARG A 255 20.18 23.34 10.81
N GLY A 256 20.44 22.08 11.13
CA GLY A 256 21.64 21.38 10.67
C GLY A 256 21.62 21.16 9.16
N PHE A 257 20.46 20.82 8.61
CA PHE A 257 20.26 20.68 7.16
C PHE A 257 20.42 22.03 6.45
N LEU A 258 19.79 23.09 6.94
CA LEU A 258 19.91 24.43 6.36
C LEU A 258 21.34 24.95 6.39
N HIS A 259 22.05 24.78 7.51
CA HIS A 259 23.45 25.15 7.65
C HIS A 259 24.34 24.40 6.65
N ALA A 260 24.16 23.07 6.52
CA ALA A 260 24.92 22.28 5.57
C ALA A 260 24.68 22.71 4.11
N VAL A 261 23.46 23.08 3.74
CA VAL A 261 23.17 23.62 2.41
C VAL A 261 23.83 24.99 2.22
N ALA A 262 23.72 25.90 3.19
CA ALA A 262 24.31 27.24 3.13
C ALA A 262 25.84 27.20 3.01
N ALA A 263 26.50 26.33 3.79
CA ALA A 263 27.94 26.14 3.77
C ALA A 263 28.43 25.25 2.62
N ASN A 264 27.51 24.73 1.80
CA ASN A 264 27.83 23.77 0.75
C ASN A 264 28.62 22.54 1.23
N ASP A 265 28.21 21.97 2.37
CA ASP A 265 28.90 20.85 2.99
C ASP A 265 28.16 19.52 2.69
N PRO A 266 28.65 18.71 1.74
CA PRO A 266 28.02 17.43 1.38
C PRO A 266 28.07 16.41 2.53
N VAL A 267 29.08 16.47 3.41
CA VAL A 267 29.26 15.51 4.51
C VAL A 267 28.26 15.82 5.63
N ALA A 268 28.17 17.08 6.05
CA ALA A 268 27.18 17.51 7.03
C ALA A 268 25.74 17.30 6.52
N LEU A 269 25.50 17.58 5.24
CA LEU A 269 24.20 17.36 4.61
C LEU A 269 23.81 15.88 4.65
N ARG A 270 24.74 14.98 4.29
CA ARG A 270 24.52 13.53 4.35
C ARG A 270 24.20 13.08 5.77
N ALA A 271 24.92 13.58 6.77
CA ALA A 271 24.65 13.26 8.17
C ALA A 271 23.24 13.70 8.61
N ALA A 272 22.80 14.89 8.21
CA ALA A 272 21.44 15.37 8.45
C ALA A 272 20.37 14.50 7.76
N ILE A 273 20.58 14.12 6.51
CA ILE A 273 19.65 13.24 5.79
C ILE A 273 19.53 11.86 6.45
N ILE A 274 20.67 11.25 6.83
CA ILE A 274 20.67 9.97 7.55
C ILE A 274 19.92 10.07 8.88
N ARG A 275 20.04 11.20 9.59
CA ARG A 275 19.26 11.45 10.81
C ARG A 275 17.75 11.41 10.52
N PHE A 276 17.28 12.05 9.44
CA PHE A 276 15.87 11.97 9.05
C PHE A 276 15.43 10.54 8.75
N PHE A 277 16.23 9.76 8.02
CA PHE A 277 15.90 8.35 7.72
C PHE A 277 15.80 7.46 8.96
N ARG A 278 16.51 7.81 10.05
CA ARG A 278 16.45 7.09 11.33
C ARG A 278 15.25 7.51 12.19
N GLN A 279 14.62 8.65 11.89
CA GLN A 279 13.45 9.11 12.64
C GLN A 279 12.21 8.30 12.24
N ARG A 280 11.71 7.48 13.17
CA ARG A 280 10.55 6.60 12.93
C ARG A 280 9.26 7.34 12.53
N THR A 281 9.18 8.64 12.82
CA THR A 281 8.01 9.49 12.55
C THR A 281 8.12 10.28 11.24
N LEU A 282 9.25 10.14 10.52
CA LEU A 282 9.47 10.71 9.20
C LEU A 282 9.71 9.57 8.20
N HIS A 283 8.71 9.29 7.38
CA HIS A 283 8.90 8.40 6.24
C HIS A 283 9.35 9.25 5.04
N VAL A 284 10.61 9.07 4.66
CA VAL A 284 11.23 9.70 3.48
C VAL A 284 12.29 8.73 2.98
N VAL A 285 12.30 8.50 1.67
CA VAL A 285 13.14 7.47 1.03
C VAL A 285 14.31 8.06 0.24
N ARG A 286 14.21 9.34 -0.12
CA ARG A 286 15.28 10.09 -0.79
C ARG A 286 15.14 11.57 -0.53
N ILE A 287 16.28 12.24 -0.35
CA ILE A 287 16.37 13.70 -0.22
C ILE A 287 17.54 14.17 -1.08
N ARG A 288 17.29 15.19 -1.89
CA ARG A 288 18.24 15.95 -2.68
C ARG A 288 18.19 17.41 -2.26
N ALA A 289 19.35 18.05 -2.10
CA ALA A 289 19.46 19.48 -1.93
C ALA A 289 20.39 20.09 -2.98
N VAL A 290 19.94 21.19 -3.57
CA VAL A 290 20.74 22.05 -4.46
C VAL A 290 20.88 23.42 -3.81
N ALA A 291 22.02 24.06 -3.99
CA ALA A 291 22.29 25.42 -3.53
C ALA A 291 21.55 26.45 -4.40
N ALA A 292 21.59 27.72 -4.00
CA ALA A 292 20.88 28.81 -4.70
C ALA A 292 21.38 29.02 -6.14
N ASP A 293 22.65 28.73 -6.41
CA ASP A 293 23.29 28.74 -7.73
C ASP A 293 22.93 27.51 -8.60
N GLY A 294 22.10 26.58 -8.08
CA GLY A 294 21.70 25.35 -8.75
C GLY A 294 22.67 24.17 -8.57
N ARG A 295 23.80 24.37 -7.91
CA ARG A 295 24.80 23.32 -7.70
C ARG A 295 24.31 22.26 -6.72
N LEU A 296 24.55 21.00 -7.02
CA LEU A 296 24.18 19.89 -6.13
C LEU A 296 25.04 19.92 -4.85
N VAL A 297 24.39 20.01 -3.69
CA VAL A 297 25.07 19.87 -2.39
C VAL A 297 25.07 18.40 -1.96
N GLY A 298 23.98 17.67 -2.20
CA GLY A 298 23.95 16.24 -1.91
C GLY A 298 22.61 15.58 -2.27
N ASP A 299 22.68 14.27 -2.46
CA ASP A 299 21.55 13.44 -2.86
C ASP A 299 21.69 12.04 -2.25
N VAL A 300 20.78 11.67 -1.35
CA VAL A 300 20.87 10.43 -0.59
C VAL A 300 19.52 9.74 -0.61
N GLY A 301 19.50 8.46 -1.00
CA GLY A 301 18.31 7.62 -1.01
C GLY A 301 18.33 6.54 -2.09
N GLY A 302 17.22 5.82 -2.23
CA GLY A 302 17.05 4.76 -3.24
C GLY A 302 17.09 5.28 -4.68
N PRO A 303 17.52 4.48 -5.67
CA PRO A 303 17.74 4.91 -7.06
C PRO A 303 16.45 5.27 -7.82
N TYR A 304 15.30 4.78 -7.35
CA TYR A 304 14.00 5.00 -7.98
C TYR A 304 13.01 5.50 -6.93
N VAL A 305 12.64 6.77 -7.02
CA VAL A 305 11.60 7.32 -6.16
C VAL A 305 10.60 8.11 -6.99
N LEU A 306 9.33 7.95 -6.66
CA LEU A 306 8.23 8.56 -7.40
C LEU A 306 7.83 9.88 -6.74
N ALA A 307 7.08 10.70 -7.47
CA ALA A 307 6.34 11.83 -6.94
C ALA A 307 7.22 12.80 -6.11
N PRO A 308 8.31 13.37 -6.68
CA PRO A 308 9.13 14.36 -5.99
C PRO A 308 8.31 15.53 -5.47
N ALA A 309 8.42 15.79 -4.18
CA ALA A 309 7.94 17.01 -3.56
C ALA A 309 9.13 17.96 -3.37
N SER A 310 8.99 19.23 -3.76
CA SER A 310 10.07 20.20 -3.69
C SER A 310 9.69 21.46 -2.91
N ARG A 311 10.68 22.09 -2.27
CA ARG A 311 10.51 23.36 -1.56
C ARG A 311 11.80 24.19 -1.62
N THR A 312 11.65 25.50 -1.76
CA THR A 312 12.77 26.45 -1.61
C THR A 312 13.19 26.53 -0.14
N LEU A 313 14.50 26.44 0.09
CA LEU A 313 15.13 26.59 1.40
C LEU A 313 15.46 28.06 1.62
N ARG A 314 15.16 28.58 2.80
CA ARG A 314 15.38 29.98 3.15
C ARG A 314 15.97 30.10 4.55
N THR A 315 16.77 31.15 4.78
CA THR A 315 17.15 31.58 6.13
C THR A 315 15.94 32.10 6.90
N THR A 316 16.10 32.32 8.20
CA THR A 316 15.11 33.05 9.02
C THR A 316 14.87 34.48 8.54
N SER A 317 15.89 35.12 7.95
CA SER A 317 15.80 36.44 7.30
C SER A 317 15.20 36.39 5.87
N GLY A 318 14.85 35.22 5.36
CA GLY A 318 14.17 35.06 4.06
C GLY A 318 15.09 34.86 2.85
N HIS A 319 16.40 34.96 3.00
CA HIS A 319 17.37 34.72 1.92
C HIS A 319 17.28 33.28 1.40
N VAL A 320 17.32 33.11 0.08
CA VAL A 320 17.27 31.80 -0.55
C VAL A 320 18.61 31.09 -0.36
N LEU A 321 18.58 29.92 0.27
CA LEU A 321 19.74 29.04 0.44
C LEU A 321 19.85 28.02 -0.69
N GLY A 322 18.72 27.65 -1.29
CA GLY A 322 18.67 26.60 -2.30
C GLY A 322 17.28 25.96 -2.41
N ARG A 323 17.25 24.71 -2.83
CA ARG A 323 16.02 23.92 -2.98
C ARG A 323 16.24 22.50 -2.47
N VAL A 324 15.27 22.00 -1.72
CA VAL A 324 15.17 20.59 -1.35
C VAL A 324 14.12 19.91 -2.22
N THR A 325 14.43 18.71 -2.68
CA THR A 325 13.51 17.78 -3.33
C THR A 325 13.56 16.47 -2.57
N LEU A 326 12.41 15.93 -2.17
CA LEU A 326 12.33 14.66 -1.46
C LEU A 326 11.21 13.79 -2.01
N SER A 327 11.26 12.50 -1.69
CA SER A 327 10.13 11.60 -1.90
C SER A 327 9.82 10.83 -0.61
N VAL A 328 8.53 10.71 -0.32
CA VAL A 328 8.00 9.95 0.80
C VAL A 328 7.95 8.46 0.49
N GLN A 329 7.74 8.08 -0.77
CA GLN A 329 7.50 6.69 -1.19
C GLN A 329 8.42 6.27 -2.34
N ASP A 330 8.95 5.05 -2.24
CA ASP A 330 9.72 4.43 -3.31
C ASP A 330 8.81 3.76 -4.35
N ASP A 331 9.39 3.49 -5.52
CA ASP A 331 8.80 2.68 -6.59
C ASP A 331 8.15 1.38 -6.09
N THR A 332 8.82 0.69 -5.18
CA THR A 332 8.45 -0.59 -4.61
C THR A 332 7.19 -0.44 -3.75
N GLY A 333 7.09 0.64 -2.99
CA GLY A 333 5.92 1.04 -2.23
C GLY A 333 4.72 1.25 -3.14
N TYR A 334 4.90 2.02 -4.21
CA TYR A 334 3.84 2.27 -5.20
C TYR A 334 3.36 0.97 -5.86
N ILE A 335 4.27 0.12 -6.33
CA ILE A 335 3.94 -1.19 -6.90
C ILE A 335 3.10 -2.02 -5.92
N LYS A 336 3.55 -2.10 -4.67
CA LYS A 336 2.87 -2.88 -3.63
C LYS A 336 1.49 -2.33 -3.35
N LEU A 337 1.30 -1.01 -3.26
CA LEU A 337 0.00 -0.40 -2.98
C LEU A 337 -0.95 -0.54 -4.16
N MET A 338 -0.49 -0.28 -5.38
CA MET A 338 -1.29 -0.45 -6.59
C MET A 338 -1.75 -1.89 -6.74
N HIS A 339 -0.83 -2.85 -6.70
CA HIS A 339 -1.21 -4.26 -6.75
C HIS A 339 -2.17 -4.64 -5.61
N ARG A 340 -1.90 -4.20 -4.39
CA ARG A 340 -2.72 -4.52 -3.22
C ARG A 340 -4.15 -3.98 -3.32
N PHE A 341 -4.33 -2.75 -3.81
CA PHE A 341 -5.63 -2.06 -3.81
C PHE A 341 -6.40 -2.28 -5.11
N THR A 342 -5.72 -2.34 -6.25
CA THR A 342 -6.35 -2.47 -7.58
C THR A 342 -6.15 -3.85 -8.22
N GLY A 343 -5.37 -4.74 -7.60
CA GLY A 343 -5.12 -6.08 -8.13
C GLY A 343 -4.29 -6.09 -9.42
N ALA A 344 -3.88 -4.92 -9.91
CA ALA A 344 -3.16 -4.81 -11.17
C ALA A 344 -1.74 -5.38 -11.05
N GLY A 345 -1.22 -5.92 -12.15
CA GLY A 345 0.22 -5.99 -12.37
C GLY A 345 0.74 -4.58 -12.58
N VAL A 346 1.91 -4.27 -12.04
CA VAL A 346 2.51 -2.94 -12.14
C VAL A 346 3.91 -3.09 -12.68
N VAL A 347 4.13 -2.55 -13.87
CA VAL A 347 5.43 -2.54 -14.52
C VAL A 347 5.89 -1.09 -14.60
N LEU A 348 7.02 -0.78 -13.95
CA LEU A 348 7.67 0.51 -14.08
C LEU A 348 8.93 0.37 -14.93
N ARG A 349 9.10 1.30 -15.87
CA ARG A 349 10.28 1.39 -16.74
C ARG A 349 10.83 2.80 -16.70
N GLY A 350 12.13 2.91 -16.41
CA GLY A 350 12.89 4.15 -16.52
C GLY A 350 13.92 4.08 -17.66
N PRO A 351 14.75 5.12 -17.82
CA PRO A 351 15.80 5.15 -18.83
C PRO A 351 16.79 3.98 -18.69
N ALA A 352 17.08 3.56 -17.46
CA ALA A 352 17.96 2.44 -17.15
C ALA A 352 17.29 1.05 -17.29
N GLY A 353 16.04 1.00 -17.78
CA GLY A 353 15.30 -0.25 -17.98
C GLY A 353 14.23 -0.52 -16.92
N LEU A 354 13.97 -1.81 -16.67
CA LEU A 354 12.92 -2.27 -15.77
C LEU A 354 13.27 -1.94 -14.33
N VAL A 355 12.32 -1.35 -13.61
CA VAL A 355 12.48 -1.01 -12.20
C VAL A 355 12.30 -2.27 -11.33
N PRO A 356 13.21 -2.54 -10.38
CA PRO A 356 13.11 -3.71 -9.49
C PRO A 356 11.77 -3.81 -8.78
N GLY A 357 11.27 -5.04 -8.66
CA GLY A 357 9.97 -5.30 -8.05
C GLY A 357 8.78 -5.08 -8.98
N SER A 358 8.97 -4.62 -10.21
CA SER A 358 7.92 -4.63 -11.24
C SER A 358 7.36 -6.03 -11.42
N VAL A 359 6.04 -6.16 -11.40
CA VAL A 359 5.33 -7.44 -11.54
C VAL A 359 4.42 -7.37 -12.75
N ALA A 360 4.76 -8.09 -13.81
CA ALA A 360 3.88 -8.29 -14.93
C ALA A 360 2.89 -9.42 -14.62
N LEU A 361 1.63 -9.25 -15.00
CA LEU A 361 0.70 -10.36 -15.13
C LEU A 361 0.96 -11.05 -16.46
N HIS A 362 0.71 -12.37 -16.49
CA HIS A 362 0.73 -13.18 -17.70
C HIS A 362 -0.63 -13.85 -17.89
N GLY A 363 -0.99 -14.10 -19.15
CA GLY A 363 -2.22 -14.78 -19.54
C GLY A 363 -2.98 -14.08 -20.67
N PRO A 364 -3.89 -14.80 -21.35
CA PRO A 364 -4.75 -14.21 -22.36
C PRO A 364 -5.71 -13.17 -21.75
N GLY A 365 -6.12 -12.18 -22.55
CA GLY A 365 -7.13 -11.19 -22.14
C GLY A 365 -6.62 -10.12 -21.16
N LEU A 366 -5.30 -9.96 -21.01
CA LEU A 366 -4.75 -8.86 -20.22
C LEU A 366 -4.98 -7.52 -20.92
N ARG A 367 -5.49 -6.56 -20.17
CA ARG A 367 -5.58 -5.16 -20.60
C ARG A 367 -4.49 -4.37 -19.91
N THR A 368 -3.82 -3.51 -20.67
CA THR A 368 -2.78 -2.62 -20.14
C THR A 368 -3.24 -1.18 -20.29
N VAL A 369 -3.18 -0.43 -19.20
CA VAL A 369 -3.32 1.03 -19.23
C VAL A 369 -2.02 1.68 -18.81
N HIS A 370 -1.69 2.79 -19.47
CA HIS A 370 -0.43 3.47 -19.28
C HIS A 370 -0.62 4.81 -18.55
N LEU A 371 0.34 5.14 -17.70
CA LEU A 371 0.50 6.47 -17.16
C LEU A 371 1.98 6.81 -17.05
N THR A 372 2.28 8.08 -16.85
CA THR A 372 3.64 8.53 -16.59
C THR A 372 3.73 9.09 -15.18
N ALA A 373 4.74 8.67 -14.44
CA ALA A 373 5.00 9.15 -13.09
C ALA A 373 6.24 10.07 -13.10
N PRO A 374 6.19 11.25 -12.47
CA PRO A 374 7.42 11.99 -12.20
C PRO A 374 8.26 11.17 -11.21
N ALA A 375 9.55 11.04 -11.50
CA ALA A 375 10.51 10.42 -10.60
C ALA A 375 11.80 11.25 -10.57
N PHE A 376 12.61 11.03 -9.54
CA PHE A 376 13.96 11.56 -9.48
C PHE A 376 14.89 10.52 -8.84
N PRO A 377 16.17 10.48 -9.21
CA PRO A 377 16.83 11.37 -10.17
C PRO A 377 16.55 11.01 -11.64
N SER A 378 15.87 9.89 -11.90
CA SER A 378 15.73 9.26 -13.23
C SER A 378 14.83 9.99 -14.23
N GLY A 379 14.20 11.11 -13.85
CA GLY A 379 13.20 11.77 -14.68
C GLY A 379 11.87 11.00 -14.70
N ARG A 380 11.14 11.01 -15.81
CA ARG A 380 9.81 10.38 -15.88
C ARG A 380 9.92 8.85 -15.97
N LEU A 381 9.07 8.13 -15.24
CA LEU A 381 8.90 6.67 -15.39
C LEU A 381 7.64 6.36 -16.18
N ALA A 382 7.74 5.43 -17.12
CA ALA A 382 6.60 4.80 -17.76
C ALA A 382 6.00 3.75 -16.81
N VAL A 383 4.71 3.83 -16.57
CA VAL A 383 3.97 2.89 -15.72
C VAL A 383 2.93 2.18 -16.58
N ALA A 384 2.98 0.86 -16.60
CA ALA A 384 1.97 0.01 -17.20
C ALA A 384 1.22 -0.74 -16.10
N LEU A 385 -0.09 -0.56 -16.06
CA LEU A 385 -0.99 -1.23 -15.14
C LEU A 385 -1.76 -2.31 -15.91
N GLN A 386 -1.55 -3.56 -15.52
CA GLN A 386 -2.10 -4.73 -16.20
C GLN A 386 -3.27 -5.32 -15.42
N LEU A 387 -4.38 -5.53 -16.10
CA LEU A 387 -5.64 -5.99 -15.52
C LEU A 387 -6.11 -7.24 -16.24
N ARG A 388 -6.71 -8.18 -15.51
CA ARG A 388 -7.41 -9.31 -16.12
C ARG A 388 -8.79 -8.83 -16.59
N GLY A 389 -9.14 -9.18 -17.84
CA GLY A 389 -10.40 -8.81 -18.50
C GLY A 389 -11.64 -9.29 -17.77
#